data_AF-A0A022MHK9-F1
#
_entry.id   AF-A0A022MHK9-F1
#
_cell.length_a   1.000
_cell.length_b   1.000
_cell.length_c   1.000
_cell.angle_alpha   90.00
_cell.angle_beta   90.00
_cell.angle_gamma   90.00
#
_symmetry.space_group_name_H-M   'P 1'
#
loop_
_entity.id
_entity.type
_entity.pdbx_description
1 polymer ?
#
loop_
_entity_poly.entity_id
_entity_poly.type
_entity_poly.pdbx_seq_one_letter_code
_entity_poly.pdbx_strand_id
1 'polypeptide(L)'
;MALLAVALVVALGAGGSVYALMQGGEHEDNRGGPGPSPTATASGTGGPDPSPTGTGAPPGPSGGVVPTGYLGTWRSAIDSELGSNPRRLTIAQGGVGDRVLTLVADGPTATGGTYHCVFEARLVRRPDAGGPLELGPSTVRDGTGGACNPGAATQVLLLPQGGLQRVSKDGGERLTYTKE
;
A
#
# COMPACT_ATOMS: atom_id res chain seq x y z
N MET A 1 -24.05 -2.68 46.46
CA MET A 1 -24.23 -3.38 45.18
C MET A 1 -25.25 -2.61 44.35
N ALA A 2 -24.79 -1.81 43.38
CA ALA A 2 -25.66 -1.09 42.44
C ALA A 2 -25.54 -1.77 41.06
N LEU A 3 -26.63 -2.32 40.55
CA LEU A 3 -26.71 -2.93 39.22
C LEU A 3 -27.26 -1.89 38.25
N LEU A 4 -26.43 -1.43 37.31
CA LEU A 4 -26.85 -0.60 36.19
C LEU A 4 -27.25 -1.51 35.03
N ALA A 5 -28.53 -1.54 34.72
CA ALA A 5 -29.08 -2.14 33.52
C ALA A 5 -28.98 -1.15 32.35
N VAL A 6 -28.46 -1.59 31.20
CA VAL A 6 -28.62 -0.86 29.94
C VAL A 6 -28.99 -1.89 28.87
N ALA A 7 -30.23 -1.82 28.41
CA ALA A 7 -30.72 -2.49 27.22
C ALA A 7 -30.45 -1.58 26.02
N LEU A 8 -29.73 -2.07 25.01
CA LEU A 8 -29.59 -1.40 23.73
C LEU A 8 -30.31 -2.22 22.67
N VAL A 9 -31.49 -1.76 22.27
CA VAL A 9 -32.21 -2.24 21.09
C VAL A 9 -31.65 -1.50 19.88
N VAL A 10 -31.09 -2.21 18.91
CA VAL A 10 -30.72 -1.64 17.61
C VAL A 10 -31.60 -2.30 16.54
N ALA A 11 -32.55 -1.53 16.03
CA ALA A 11 -33.28 -1.83 14.81
C ALA A 11 -32.81 -0.85 13.74
N LEU A 12 -32.21 -1.35 12.67
CA LEU A 12 -32.02 -0.60 11.42
C LEU A 12 -32.29 -1.55 10.26
N GLY A 13 -33.42 -1.29 9.58
CA GLY A 13 -33.83 -1.99 8.38
C GLY A 13 -33.33 -1.33 7.09
N ALA A 14 -33.74 -1.99 6.00
CA ALA A 14 -33.81 -1.55 4.60
C ALA A 14 -32.50 -1.44 3.80
N GLY A 15 -32.28 -2.44 2.93
CA GLY A 15 -32.71 -2.36 1.53
C GLY A 15 -31.81 -1.58 0.55
N GLY A 16 -31.44 -2.23 -0.56
CA GLY A 16 -30.97 -1.56 -1.77
C GLY A 16 -30.04 -2.41 -2.63
N SER A 17 -30.56 -2.89 -3.76
CA SER A 17 -29.87 -3.62 -4.82
C SER A 17 -28.94 -2.72 -5.64
N VAL A 18 -27.88 -3.30 -6.23
CA VAL A 18 -27.16 -2.69 -7.36
C VAL A 18 -27.08 -3.66 -8.53
N TYR A 19 -27.56 -3.16 -9.67
CA TYR A 19 -27.53 -3.76 -11.00
C TYR A 19 -26.11 -3.81 -11.57
N ALA A 20 -25.90 -4.82 -12.41
CA ALA A 20 -24.70 -5.06 -13.21
C ALA A 20 -24.47 -3.99 -14.30
N LEU A 21 -23.22 -3.83 -14.72
CA LEU A 21 -22.91 -3.36 -16.07
C LEU A 21 -21.63 -4.01 -16.59
N MET A 22 -21.82 -4.81 -17.64
CA MET A 22 -20.83 -5.38 -18.55
C MET A 22 -20.34 -4.31 -19.53
N GLN A 23 -19.05 -4.33 -19.88
CA GLN A 23 -18.47 -3.90 -21.17
C GLN A 23 -17.01 -4.38 -21.14
N GLY A 24 -16.48 -5.22 -22.04
CA GLY A 24 -16.82 -5.49 -23.43
C GLY A 24 -15.73 -4.89 -24.33
N GLY A 25 -15.08 -5.74 -25.14
CA GLY A 25 -14.41 -5.28 -26.37
C GLY A 25 -12.91 -5.52 -26.48
N GLU A 26 -12.58 -6.59 -27.19
CA GLU A 26 -11.28 -7.00 -27.71
C GLU A 26 -11.10 -6.42 -29.13
N HIS A 27 -9.89 -5.98 -29.52
CA HIS A 27 -9.41 -5.96 -30.93
C HIS A 27 -7.93 -5.50 -30.97
N GLU A 28 -6.99 -6.37 -31.32
CA GLU A 28 -6.43 -6.67 -32.66
C GLU A 28 -5.23 -5.78 -33.09
N ASP A 29 -4.08 -6.44 -33.10
CA ASP A 29 -3.20 -6.68 -34.25
C ASP A 29 -2.82 -5.51 -35.17
N ASN A 30 -1.52 -5.20 -35.23
CA ASN A 30 -0.88 -4.75 -36.46
C ASN A 30 0.52 -5.35 -36.65
N ARG A 31 0.65 -6.07 -37.76
CA ARG A 31 1.87 -6.63 -38.39
C ARG A 31 2.72 -5.52 -39.02
N GLY A 32 4.02 -5.78 -39.19
CA GLY A 32 4.82 -5.19 -40.27
C GLY A 32 6.33 -5.21 -40.04
N GLY A 33 7.06 -6.12 -40.70
CA GLY A 33 8.53 -6.29 -40.62
C GLY A 33 9.37 -5.31 -41.48
N PRO A 34 10.47 -5.75 -42.13
CA PRO A 34 11.86 -5.59 -41.63
C PRO A 34 12.86 -4.82 -42.57
N GLY A 35 13.90 -4.20 -41.97
CA GLY A 35 15.24 -3.83 -42.53
C GLY A 35 15.32 -2.74 -43.61
N PRO A 36 16.50 -2.15 -43.96
CA PRO A 36 17.90 -2.52 -43.64
C PRO A 36 18.85 -1.37 -43.16
N SER A 37 20.04 -1.73 -42.64
CA SER A 37 21.24 -0.85 -42.47
C SER A 37 22.02 -0.69 -43.80
N PRO A 38 22.89 0.33 -44.03
CA PRO A 38 24.26 0.43 -43.45
C PRO A 38 24.71 1.89 -43.15
N THR A 39 25.76 2.18 -42.38
CA THR A 39 27.17 2.22 -42.82
C THR A 39 28.07 2.57 -41.63
N ALA A 40 29.18 1.87 -41.48
CA ALA A 40 30.26 2.15 -40.54
C ALA A 40 31.19 3.25 -41.09
N THR A 41 31.70 4.12 -40.24
CA THR A 41 32.96 4.83 -40.46
C THR A 41 33.71 4.87 -39.14
N ALA A 42 34.87 4.21 -39.11
CA ALA A 42 35.81 4.20 -38.00
C ALA A 42 36.84 5.31 -38.16
N SER A 43 37.25 5.93 -37.05
CA SER A 43 38.65 6.14 -36.63
C SER A 43 38.76 7.40 -35.76
N GLY A 44 39.15 7.21 -34.50
CA GLY A 44 39.41 8.27 -33.53
C GLY A 44 40.25 7.73 -32.37
N THR A 45 41.55 7.98 -32.48
CA THR A 45 42.70 7.67 -31.62
C THR A 45 42.50 7.92 -30.10
N GLY A 46 42.80 6.90 -29.29
CA GLY A 46 43.69 6.99 -28.11
C GLY A 46 43.27 7.69 -26.80
N GLY A 47 42.65 6.92 -25.89
CA GLY A 47 42.92 6.87 -24.42
C GLY A 47 42.19 7.87 -23.48
N PRO A 48 42.24 7.66 -22.14
CA PRO A 48 42.05 6.44 -21.36
C PRO A 48 40.63 6.36 -20.75
N ASP A 49 40.24 5.15 -20.38
CA ASP A 49 38.96 4.74 -19.77
C ASP A 49 38.72 5.43 -18.40
N PRO A 50 37.63 6.19 -18.19
CA PRO A 50 37.10 6.39 -16.86
C PRO A 50 36.10 5.26 -16.55
N SER A 51 36.53 4.32 -15.71
CA SER A 51 35.63 3.35 -15.06
C SER A 51 34.32 4.01 -14.64
N PRO A 52 33.15 3.53 -15.08
CA PRO A 52 31.91 3.85 -14.40
C PRO A 52 31.83 2.94 -13.17
N THR A 53 32.54 3.27 -12.08
CA THR A 53 32.10 2.81 -10.76
C THR A 53 30.94 3.68 -10.29
N GLY A 54 29.91 3.76 -11.13
CA GLY A 54 28.60 4.24 -10.73
C GLY A 54 27.81 3.01 -10.38
N THR A 55 27.83 2.61 -9.10
CA THR A 55 26.68 1.89 -8.53
C THR A 55 25.53 2.87 -8.58
N GLY A 56 24.91 3.01 -9.76
CA GLY A 56 23.67 3.71 -9.93
C GLY A 56 22.65 2.93 -9.13
N ALA A 57 22.31 3.43 -7.94
CA ALA A 57 21.03 3.11 -7.36
C ALA A 57 19.98 3.30 -8.48
N PRO A 58 19.05 2.35 -8.68
CA PRO A 58 17.98 2.54 -9.65
C PRO A 58 17.39 3.93 -9.43
N PRO A 59 17.15 4.74 -10.49
CA PRO A 59 16.47 6.02 -10.29
C PRO A 59 15.17 5.73 -9.53
N GLY A 60 15.10 6.19 -8.28
CA GLY A 60 13.85 6.17 -7.54
C GLY A 60 12.80 6.93 -8.36
N PRO A 61 11.52 6.53 -8.33
CA PRO A 61 10.52 7.13 -9.20
C PRO A 61 10.52 8.65 -9.04
N SER A 62 11.08 9.34 -10.04
CA SER A 62 11.14 10.78 -10.10
C SER A 62 9.72 11.29 -10.32
N GLY A 63 9.12 11.90 -9.29
CA GLY A 63 7.80 12.54 -9.39
C GLY A 63 6.60 11.63 -9.06
N GLY A 64 6.65 10.91 -7.94
CA GLY A 64 5.48 10.22 -7.40
C GLY A 64 4.32 11.17 -7.10
N VAL A 65 3.10 10.62 -7.06
CA VAL A 65 1.86 11.39 -6.86
C VAL A 65 1.36 11.37 -5.41
N VAL A 66 2.09 10.71 -4.51
CA VAL A 66 1.77 10.65 -3.09
C VAL A 66 2.09 12.01 -2.44
N PRO A 67 1.14 12.70 -1.78
CA PRO A 67 1.43 13.98 -1.14
C PRO A 67 2.43 13.82 0.01
N THR A 68 3.31 14.81 0.18
CA THR A 68 4.42 14.78 1.14
C THR A 68 3.99 14.54 2.59
N GLY A 69 2.81 15.02 2.99
CA GLY A 69 2.26 14.83 4.33
C GLY A 69 2.04 13.36 4.70
N TYR A 70 1.80 12.48 3.73
CA TYR A 70 1.65 11.04 3.95
C TYR A 70 2.98 10.31 4.15
N LEU A 71 4.08 10.85 3.61
CA LEU A 71 5.36 10.14 3.57
C LEU A 71 5.97 9.94 4.95
N GLY A 72 6.66 8.81 5.09
CA GLY A 72 7.40 8.44 6.29
C GLY A 72 6.82 7.21 6.97
N THR A 73 7.21 7.02 8.22
CA THR A 73 6.79 5.90 9.05
C THR A 73 5.83 6.37 10.13
N TRP A 74 4.85 5.51 10.40
CA TRP A 74 3.70 5.77 11.23
C TRP A 74 3.47 4.58 12.14
N ARG A 75 3.15 4.82 13.39
CA ARG A 75 2.94 3.79 14.41
C ARG A 75 1.54 3.82 15.01
N SER A 76 1.04 2.63 15.27
CA SER A 76 -0.18 2.35 16.03
C SER A 76 -0.01 1.03 16.78
N ALA A 77 -0.98 0.67 17.60
CA ALA A 77 -1.04 -0.63 18.28
C ALA A 77 -2.48 -1.08 18.44
N ILE A 78 -2.69 -2.40 18.42
CA ILE A 78 -3.96 -3.05 18.73
C ILE A 78 -3.72 -3.91 19.96
N ASP A 79 -4.37 -3.61 21.07
CA ASP A 79 -4.23 -4.42 22.28
C ASP A 79 -5.18 -5.62 22.26
N SER A 80 -4.72 -6.72 22.84
CA SER A 80 -5.46 -7.97 22.97
C SER A 80 -5.19 -8.59 24.34
N GLU A 81 -5.94 -9.63 24.72
CA GLU A 81 -5.67 -10.38 25.97
C GLU A 81 -4.26 -10.97 26.01
N LEU A 82 -3.67 -11.26 24.85
CA LEU A 82 -2.31 -11.81 24.74
C LEU A 82 -1.23 -10.73 24.85
N GLY A 83 -1.59 -9.45 24.78
CA GLY A 83 -0.67 -8.32 24.80
C GLY A 83 -0.86 -7.34 23.63
N SER A 84 0.08 -6.41 23.51
CA SER A 84 0.04 -5.36 22.49
C SER A 84 0.52 -5.87 21.13
N ASN A 85 -0.17 -5.47 20.07
CA ASN A 85 0.15 -5.81 18.68
C ASN A 85 0.56 -4.53 17.94
N PRO A 86 1.84 -4.16 17.92
CA PRO A 86 2.29 -2.96 17.24
C PRO A 86 2.05 -3.04 15.73
N ARG A 87 1.81 -1.88 15.14
CA ARG A 87 1.58 -1.66 13.71
C ARG A 87 2.48 -0.55 13.24
N ARG A 88 3.42 -0.86 12.35
CA ARG A 88 4.35 0.11 11.74
C ARG A 88 4.03 0.22 10.26
N LEU A 89 3.47 1.35 9.86
CA LEU A 89 3.05 1.65 8.50
C LEU A 89 4.05 2.62 7.88
N THR A 90 4.65 2.25 6.76
CA THR A 90 5.53 3.13 5.97
C THR A 90 4.86 3.49 4.66
N ILE A 91 4.80 4.79 4.34
CA ILE A 91 4.36 5.31 3.05
C ILE A 91 5.55 5.89 2.31
N ALA A 92 5.82 5.34 1.13
CA ALA A 92 6.84 5.80 0.21
C ALA A 92 6.24 6.61 -0.94
N GLN A 93 7.10 7.32 -1.68
CA GLN A 93 6.73 7.94 -2.95
C GLN A 93 6.41 6.87 -4.01
N GLY A 94 5.49 7.20 -4.92
CA GLY A 94 5.14 6.35 -6.06
C GLY A 94 3.99 6.90 -6.89
N GLY A 95 3.82 6.33 -8.08
CA GLY A 95 2.69 6.54 -8.99
C GLY A 95 1.54 5.58 -8.75
N VAL A 96 0.50 5.69 -9.60
CA VAL A 96 -0.60 4.72 -9.62
C VAL A 96 -0.06 3.38 -10.11
N GLY A 97 -0.42 2.30 -9.41
CA GLY A 97 0.08 0.94 -9.66
C GLY A 97 1.34 0.59 -8.87
N ASP A 98 2.05 1.59 -8.33
CA ASP A 98 3.25 1.36 -7.53
C ASP A 98 2.89 0.89 -6.12
N ARG A 99 3.79 0.10 -5.54
CA ARG A 99 3.75 -0.25 -4.12
C ARG A 99 4.20 0.96 -3.31
N VAL A 100 3.24 1.61 -2.65
CA VAL A 100 3.49 2.81 -1.83
C VAL A 100 3.36 2.54 -0.33
N LEU A 101 2.68 1.47 0.07
CA LEU A 101 2.49 1.12 1.48
C LEU A 101 3.23 -0.17 1.83
N THR A 102 3.94 -0.13 2.95
CA THR A 102 4.37 -1.31 3.71
C THR A 102 3.77 -1.25 5.11
N LEU A 103 3.20 -2.35 5.61
CA LEU A 103 2.74 -2.48 6.98
C LEU A 103 3.44 -3.67 7.63
N VAL A 104 4.14 -3.41 8.73
CA VAL A 104 4.64 -4.44 9.63
C VAL A 104 3.67 -4.58 10.80
N ALA A 105 3.27 -5.81 11.06
CA ALA A 105 2.41 -6.19 12.17
C ALA A 105 3.12 -7.29 12.96
N ASP A 106 3.46 -6.96 14.20
CA ASP A 106 4.03 -7.91 15.14
C ASP A 106 3.04 -8.15 16.28
N GLY A 107 3.21 -9.27 16.98
CA GLY A 107 2.48 -9.52 18.21
C GLY A 107 2.66 -10.93 18.76
N PRO A 108 2.09 -11.19 19.93
CA PRO A 108 2.09 -12.51 20.55
C PRO A 108 1.14 -13.48 19.82
N THR A 109 1.44 -14.77 19.92
CA THR A 109 0.60 -15.87 19.41
C THR A 109 0.02 -16.67 20.57
N ALA A 110 -1.11 -17.33 20.36
CA ALA A 110 -1.77 -18.15 21.37
C ALA A 110 -0.91 -19.34 21.86
N THR A 111 0.07 -19.77 21.06
CA THR A 111 1.00 -20.86 21.39
C THR A 111 2.26 -20.38 22.15
N GLY A 112 2.31 -19.11 22.56
CA GLY A 112 3.41 -18.55 23.36
C GLY A 112 4.62 -18.04 22.55
N GLY A 113 4.53 -17.98 21.21
CA GLY A 113 5.53 -17.34 20.34
C GLY A 113 5.10 -15.95 19.87
N THR A 114 5.79 -15.41 18.87
CA THR A 114 5.42 -14.16 18.19
C THR A 114 5.12 -14.38 16.72
N TYR A 115 4.29 -13.53 16.12
CA TYR A 115 4.12 -13.43 14.68
C TYR A 115 4.82 -12.18 14.14
N HIS A 116 5.25 -12.25 12.89
CA HIS A 116 5.75 -11.13 12.11
C HIS A 116 5.10 -11.17 10.74
N CYS A 117 4.25 -10.19 10.45
CA CYS A 117 3.61 -10.04 9.15
C CYS A 117 4.08 -8.77 8.47
N VAL A 118 4.56 -8.90 7.23
CA VAL A 118 4.87 -7.76 6.36
C VAL A 118 3.89 -7.75 5.21
N PHE A 119 3.08 -6.70 5.15
CA PHE A 119 2.09 -6.49 4.10
C PHE A 119 2.49 -5.35 3.18
N GLU A 120 2.11 -5.47 1.92
CA GLU A 120 2.37 -4.45 0.91
C GLU A 120 1.11 -4.15 0.10
N ALA A 121 0.85 -2.87 -0.17
CA ALA A 121 -0.29 -2.43 -0.97
C ALA A 121 0.10 -1.38 -2.01
N ARG A 122 -0.63 -1.38 -3.12
CA ARG A 122 -0.43 -0.49 -4.27
C ARG A 122 -1.39 0.69 -4.26
N LEU A 123 -0.94 1.83 -4.77
CA LEU A 123 -1.80 2.99 -5.00
C LEU A 123 -2.72 2.71 -6.20
N VAL A 124 -4.03 2.82 -6.04
CA VAL A 124 -4.98 2.46 -7.13
C VAL A 124 -5.47 3.64 -7.95
N ARG A 125 -5.35 4.87 -7.42
CA ARG A 125 -5.63 6.09 -8.17
C ARG A 125 -4.82 7.26 -7.66
N ARG A 126 -4.68 8.28 -8.50
CA ARG A 126 -4.08 9.55 -8.10
C ARG A 126 -4.95 10.17 -7.00
N PRO A 127 -4.36 10.60 -5.87
CA PRO A 127 -5.09 11.29 -4.81
C PRO A 127 -5.44 12.71 -5.27
N ASP A 128 -6.63 13.17 -4.90
CA ASP A 128 -7.05 14.55 -5.07
C ASP A 128 -6.32 15.46 -4.08
N ALA A 129 -6.36 16.79 -4.29
CA ALA A 129 -5.76 17.73 -3.36
C ALA A 129 -6.37 17.60 -1.96
N GLY A 130 -5.58 17.11 -0.99
CA GLY A 130 -6.05 16.85 0.37
C GLY A 130 -6.93 15.60 0.54
N GLY A 131 -7.16 14.84 -0.53
CA GLY A 131 -7.93 13.59 -0.49
C GLY A 131 -7.15 12.41 0.08
N PRO A 132 -7.84 11.28 0.38
CA PRO A 132 -7.19 10.08 0.89
C PRO A 132 -6.33 9.41 -0.18
N LEU A 133 -5.34 8.63 0.27
CA LEU A 133 -4.72 7.62 -0.58
C LEU A 133 -5.66 6.42 -0.68
N GLU A 134 -5.92 6.04 -1.92
CA GLU A 134 -6.71 4.86 -2.25
C GLU A 134 -5.75 3.70 -2.50
N LEU A 135 -5.78 2.70 -1.62
CA LEU A 135 -4.89 1.54 -1.69
C LEU A 135 -5.69 0.28 -2.04
N GLY A 136 -5.10 -0.52 -2.92
CA GLY A 136 -5.65 -1.83 -3.28
C GLY A 136 -5.54 -2.82 -2.10
N PRO A 137 -6.04 -4.05 -2.28
CA PRO A 137 -5.81 -5.13 -1.32
C PRO A 137 -4.33 -5.31 -1.03
N SER A 138 -3.99 -5.61 0.21
CA SER A 138 -2.60 -5.89 0.59
C SER A 138 -2.24 -7.34 0.33
N THR A 139 -0.99 -7.58 0.00
CA THR A 139 -0.41 -8.93 -0.12
C THR A 139 0.54 -9.20 1.03
N VAL A 140 0.70 -10.46 1.42
CA VAL A 140 1.68 -10.88 2.42
C VAL A 140 3.02 -11.07 1.73
N ARG A 141 4.03 -10.29 2.13
CA ARG A 141 5.41 -10.44 1.68
C ARG A 141 6.21 -11.38 2.60
N ASP A 142 5.98 -11.27 3.90
CA ASP A 142 6.54 -12.15 4.93
C ASP A 142 5.44 -12.46 5.95
N GLY A 143 5.40 -13.69 6.42
CA GLY A 143 4.36 -14.19 7.32
C GLY A 143 4.85 -15.28 8.25
N THR A 144 6.01 -15.07 8.86
CA THR A 144 6.57 -16.00 9.85
C THR A 144 5.59 -16.18 11.02
N GLY A 145 5.26 -17.44 11.32
CA GLY A 145 4.23 -17.81 12.31
C GLY A 145 2.85 -18.15 11.73
N GLY A 146 2.68 -18.10 10.40
CA GLY A 146 1.57 -18.75 9.68
C GLY A 146 0.19 -18.10 9.79
N ALA A 147 0.07 -16.95 10.46
CA ALA A 147 -1.22 -16.30 10.75
C ALA A 147 -1.58 -15.13 9.79
N CYS A 148 -0.71 -14.79 8.86
CA CYS A 148 -0.85 -13.58 8.04
C CYS A 148 -1.72 -13.84 6.81
N ASN A 149 -2.81 -13.08 6.68
CA ASN A 149 -3.70 -13.15 5.52
C ASN A 149 -3.69 -11.82 4.75
N PRO A 150 -3.83 -11.83 3.41
CA PRO A 150 -4.05 -10.62 2.62
C PRO A 150 -5.15 -9.75 3.21
N GLY A 151 -4.92 -8.43 3.25
CA GLY A 151 -5.89 -7.46 3.73
C GLY A 151 -6.75 -6.91 2.61
N ALA A 152 -7.95 -6.45 2.95
CA ALA A 152 -8.83 -5.76 2.02
C ALA A 152 -8.24 -4.41 1.55
N ALA A 153 -8.85 -3.84 0.51
CA ALA A 153 -8.52 -2.49 0.05
C ALA A 153 -8.78 -1.45 1.15
N THR A 154 -7.94 -0.41 1.23
CA THR A 154 -8.02 0.60 2.30
C THR A 154 -8.00 2.03 1.75
N GLN A 155 -8.55 2.95 2.53
CA GLN A 155 -8.33 4.38 2.40
C GLN A 155 -7.42 4.86 3.52
N VAL A 156 -6.44 5.71 3.19
CA VAL A 156 -5.58 6.36 4.18
C VAL A 156 -5.76 7.87 4.09
N LEU A 157 -6.22 8.50 5.15
CA LEU A 157 -6.44 9.94 5.24
C LEU A 157 -5.41 10.58 6.18
N LEU A 158 -4.81 11.68 5.73
CA LEU A 158 -4.01 12.55 6.59
C LEU A 158 -4.94 13.44 7.41
N LEU A 159 -4.83 13.35 8.73
CA LEU A 159 -5.63 14.13 9.67
C LEU A 159 -5.02 15.53 9.86
N PRO A 160 -5.82 16.57 10.11
CA PRO A 160 -5.33 17.94 10.30
C PRO A 160 -4.25 18.09 11.37
N GLN A 161 -4.31 17.27 12.42
CA GLN A 161 -3.35 17.22 13.51
C GLN A 161 -2.06 16.45 13.19
N GLY A 162 -1.86 16.04 11.93
CA GLY A 162 -0.64 15.36 11.48
C GLY A 162 -0.60 13.85 11.78
N GLY A 163 -1.74 13.22 12.06
CA GLY A 163 -1.89 11.76 12.17
C GLY A 163 -2.37 11.12 10.86
N LEU A 164 -2.28 9.78 10.75
CA LEU A 164 -2.95 9.05 9.66
C LEU A 164 -4.13 8.25 10.19
N GLN A 165 -5.24 8.25 9.46
CA GLN A 165 -6.32 7.29 9.67
C GLN A 165 -6.38 6.34 8.49
N ARG A 166 -6.30 5.04 8.75
CA ARG A 166 -6.55 4.00 7.76
C ARG A 166 -7.91 3.36 8.01
N VAL A 167 -8.70 3.19 6.97
CA VAL A 167 -10.02 2.56 7.01
C VAL A 167 -10.07 1.46 5.96
N SER A 168 -10.54 0.28 6.35
CA SER A 168 -10.82 -0.82 5.42
C SER A 168 -12.12 -0.56 4.66
N LYS A 169 -12.12 -0.80 3.34
CA LYS A 169 -13.28 -0.57 2.48
C LYS A 169 -14.39 -1.61 2.63
N ASP A 170 -14.09 -2.75 3.22
CA ASP A 170 -15.08 -3.78 3.59
C ASP A 170 -15.81 -3.47 4.91
N GLY A 171 -15.51 -2.34 5.55
CA GLY A 171 -16.12 -1.91 6.80
C GLY A 171 -15.51 -2.55 8.05
N GLY A 172 -14.46 -3.37 7.92
CA GLY A 172 -13.88 -4.11 9.05
C GLY A 172 -13.09 -3.24 10.04
N GLU A 173 -11.97 -2.67 9.60
CA GLU A 173 -10.99 -2.06 10.50
C GLU A 173 -10.82 -0.55 10.27
N ARG A 174 -10.74 0.22 11.36
CA ARG A 174 -10.28 1.61 11.37
C ARG A 174 -9.15 1.75 12.39
N LEU A 175 -8.00 2.25 11.95
CA LEU A 175 -6.84 2.45 12.81
C LEU A 175 -6.23 3.84 12.63
N THR A 176 -5.93 4.50 13.74
CA THR A 176 -5.25 5.80 13.76
C THR A 176 -3.78 5.59 14.10
N TYR A 177 -2.91 6.26 13.35
CA TYR A 177 -1.47 6.22 13.51
C TYR A 177 -0.92 7.60 13.86
N THR A 178 0.16 7.59 14.63
CA THR A 178 0.97 8.77 14.90
C THR A 178 2.26 8.67 14.10
N LYS A 179 2.82 9.82 13.71
CA LYS A 179 4.11 9.85 13.05
C LYS A 179 5.19 9.39 14.01
N GLU A 180 6.18 8.67 13.50
CA GLU A 180 7.38 8.31 14.26
C GLU A 180 8.39 9.45 14.34
#